data_AF-A0A1X1AUC2-F1
#
_entry.id   AF-A0A1X1AUC2-F1
#
_cell.length_a   1.000
_cell.length_b   1.000
_cell.length_c   1.000
_cell.angle_alpha   90.00
_cell.angle_beta   90.00
_cell.angle_gamma   90.00
#
_symmetry.space_group_name_H-M   'P 1'
#
loop_
_entity.id
_entity.type
_entity.pdbx_description
1 polymer ?
#
loop_
_entity_poly.entity_id
_entity_poly.type
_entity_poly.pdbx_seq_one_letter_code
_entity_poly.pdbx_strand_id
1 'polypeptide(L)'
;MTRAIAGMSDEELAYYEQKFLSMQKEIFEDQAPMHEAYLHGGTAEIDRMQRAVLIDDKTQVAWHQIDSGVEQHSPQLVAEGNKQLLQREQLEIIDDDYDEMRSHPVTGEAMTWILTTVGTPSIPEAQAYPEVFPTEFSVDNSRYIPGETTIETPFPDGNIADRHDRWKLITEDTLPAYQELLASNPEVARQIIGSDFDSRIEDQRLSNRSGQVIDRMINDWKVEHQW
;
A
#
# COMPACT_ATOMS: atom_id res chain seq x y z
N MET A 1 5.04 -21.67 8.23
CA MET A 1 5.51 -20.26 8.31
C MET A 1 6.80 -20.13 9.09
N THR A 2 6.86 -20.43 10.40
CA THR A 2 8.07 -20.18 11.25
C THR A 2 9.37 -20.84 10.79
N ARG A 3 9.33 -22.04 10.17
CA ARG A 3 10.54 -22.67 9.59
C ARG A 3 11.02 -22.04 8.28
N ALA A 4 10.11 -21.49 7.47
CA ALA A 4 10.47 -20.84 6.21
C ALA A 4 11.19 -19.51 6.50
N ILE A 5 10.71 -18.78 7.51
CA ILE A 5 11.26 -17.49 7.96
C ILE A 5 12.61 -17.67 8.65
N ALA A 6 12.71 -18.61 9.60
CA ALA A 6 13.96 -18.89 10.33
C ALA A 6 15.05 -19.52 9.44
N GLY A 7 14.73 -19.86 8.19
CA GLY A 7 15.64 -20.48 7.22
C GLY A 7 15.83 -19.68 5.93
N MET A 8 15.37 -18.43 5.84
CA MET A 8 15.66 -17.57 4.68
C MET A 8 17.16 -17.34 4.58
N SER A 9 17.73 -17.62 3.41
CA SER A 9 19.11 -17.29 3.10
C SER A 9 19.23 -15.81 2.74
N ASP A 10 20.46 -15.30 2.74
CA ASP A 10 20.75 -13.95 2.23
C ASP A 10 20.32 -13.80 0.76
N GLU A 11 20.37 -14.88 -0.03
CA GLU A 11 19.92 -14.91 -1.42
C GLU A 11 18.39 -14.75 -1.53
N GLU A 12 17.63 -15.40 -0.64
CA GLU A 12 16.17 -15.24 -0.57
C GLU A 12 15.79 -13.81 -0.21
N LEU A 13 16.47 -13.20 0.77
CA LEU A 13 16.23 -11.80 1.14
C LEU A 13 16.57 -10.85 -0.02
N ALA A 14 17.70 -11.09 -0.69
CA ALA A 14 18.12 -10.28 -1.84
C ALA A 14 17.13 -10.36 -3.01
N TYR A 15 16.47 -11.51 -3.23
CA TYR A 15 15.41 -11.64 -4.23
C TYR A 15 14.24 -10.67 -3.95
N TYR A 16 13.72 -10.65 -2.72
CA TYR A 16 12.63 -9.74 -2.37
C TYR A 16 13.05 -8.27 -2.39
N GLU A 17 14.25 -7.94 -1.90
CA GLU A 17 14.79 -6.58 -2.02
C GLU A 17 14.88 -6.14 -3.49
N GLN A 18 15.35 -7.01 -4.39
CA GLN A 18 15.40 -6.74 -5.82
C GLN A 18 14.00 -6.56 -6.42
N LYS A 19 13.02 -7.36 -6.01
CA LYS A 19 11.63 -7.21 -6.45
C LYS A 19 11.03 -5.87 -6.02
N PHE A 20 11.26 -5.43 -4.79
CA PHE A 20 10.86 -4.09 -4.36
C PHE A 20 11.50 -2.96 -5.17
N LEU A 21 12.77 -3.10 -5.53
CA LEU A 21 13.45 -2.12 -6.39
C LEU A 21 12.91 -2.14 -7.83
N SER A 22 12.54 -3.31 -8.36
CA SER A 22 11.91 -3.43 -9.69
C SER A 22 10.57 -2.71 -9.71
N MET A 23 9.67 -3.00 -8.76
CA MET A 23 8.38 -2.33 -8.64
C MET A 23 8.54 -0.80 -8.60
N GLN A 24 9.44 -0.27 -7.76
CA GLN A 24 9.65 1.18 -7.68
C GLN A 24 10.16 1.77 -9.00
N LYS A 25 11.01 1.04 -9.71
CA LYS A 25 11.47 1.44 -11.03
C LYS A 25 10.32 1.45 -12.05
N GLU A 26 9.45 0.44 -12.05
CA GLU A 26 8.31 0.35 -12.97
C GLU A 26 7.29 1.47 -12.71
N ILE A 27 6.98 1.76 -11.44
CA ILE A 27 6.17 2.92 -11.05
C ILE A 27 6.80 4.22 -11.58
N PHE A 28 8.11 4.40 -11.41
CA PHE A 28 8.81 5.59 -11.87
C PHE A 28 8.78 5.70 -13.41
N GLU A 29 9.07 4.62 -14.12
CA GLU A 29 9.09 4.58 -15.59
C GLU A 29 7.69 4.77 -16.19
N ASP A 30 6.61 4.40 -15.49
CA ASP A 30 5.23 4.69 -15.89
C ASP A 30 4.85 6.16 -15.60
N GLN A 31 5.03 6.63 -14.37
CA GLN A 31 4.47 7.91 -13.90
C GLN A 31 5.34 9.13 -14.27
N ALA A 32 6.67 9.03 -14.21
CA ALA A 32 7.56 10.18 -14.39
C ALA A 32 7.47 10.80 -15.80
N PRO A 33 7.43 10.03 -16.91
CA PRO A 33 7.29 10.60 -18.24
C PRO A 33 6.00 11.41 -18.43
N MET A 34 4.88 10.94 -17.85
CA MET A 34 3.61 11.66 -17.89
C MET A 34 3.69 12.97 -17.10
N HIS A 35 4.29 12.94 -15.92
CA HIS A 35 4.49 14.12 -15.09
C HIS A 35 5.34 15.18 -15.81
N GLU A 36 6.47 14.79 -16.38
CA GLU A 36 7.34 15.69 -17.14
C GLU A 36 6.66 16.26 -18.40
N ALA A 37 5.86 15.44 -19.11
CA ALA A 37 5.07 15.90 -20.24
C ALA A 37 4.04 16.96 -19.82
N TYR A 38 3.33 16.73 -18.71
CA TYR A 38 2.39 17.70 -18.15
C TYR A 38 3.08 19.00 -17.72
N LEU A 39 4.25 18.93 -17.06
CA LEU A 39 5.02 20.12 -16.70
C LEU A 39 5.47 20.94 -17.92
N HIS A 40 5.77 20.27 -19.04
CA HIS A 40 6.25 20.93 -20.25
C HIS A 40 5.13 21.58 -21.09
N GLY A 41 3.95 20.96 -21.17
CA GLY A 41 2.88 21.43 -22.07
C GLY A 41 1.46 21.17 -21.61
N GLY A 42 1.25 20.87 -20.34
CA GLY A 42 -0.05 20.59 -19.74
C GLY A 42 -0.74 19.38 -20.37
N THR A 43 -2.07 19.40 -20.36
CA THR A 43 -2.91 18.34 -20.93
C THR A 43 -2.72 18.14 -22.44
N ALA A 44 -2.19 19.12 -23.17
CA ALA A 44 -1.92 18.97 -24.60
C ALA A 44 -0.81 17.93 -24.89
N GLU A 45 0.21 17.82 -24.03
CA GLU A 45 1.24 16.78 -24.15
C GLU A 45 0.73 15.42 -23.65
N ILE A 46 -0.15 15.39 -22.64
CA ILE A 46 -0.87 14.16 -22.25
C ILE A 46 -1.71 13.63 -23.43
N ASP A 47 -2.45 14.50 -24.13
CA ASP A 47 -3.21 14.11 -25.31
C ASP A 47 -2.31 13.60 -26.43
N ARG A 48 -1.10 14.13 -26.54
CA ARG A 48 -0.11 13.66 -27.51
C ARG A 48 0.39 12.27 -27.14
N MET A 49 0.67 12.01 -25.86
CA MET A 49 1.03 10.68 -25.36
C MET A 49 -0.08 9.67 -25.65
N GLN A 50 -1.34 10.02 -25.40
CA GLN A 50 -2.49 9.16 -25.71
C GLN A 50 -2.60 8.89 -27.21
N ARG A 51 -2.51 9.91 -28.07
CA ARG A 51 -2.54 9.73 -29.54
C ARG A 51 -1.37 8.91 -30.07
N ALA A 52 -0.23 8.94 -29.38
CA ALA A 52 0.94 8.12 -29.66
C ALA A 52 0.84 6.70 -29.08
N VAL A 53 -0.27 6.39 -28.39
CA VAL A 53 -0.53 5.09 -27.74
C VAL A 53 0.52 4.77 -26.67
N LEU A 54 1.05 5.80 -26.01
CA LEU A 54 1.95 5.65 -24.86
C LEU A 54 1.18 5.51 -23.55
N ILE A 55 -0.04 6.05 -23.49
CA ILE A 55 -0.97 5.95 -22.36
C ILE A 55 -2.38 5.63 -22.88
N ASP A 56 -3.23 5.08 -22.03
CA ASP A 56 -4.61 4.76 -22.37
C ASP A 56 -5.58 5.93 -22.12
N ASP A 57 -6.83 5.77 -22.57
CA ASP A 57 -7.86 6.79 -22.46
C ASP A 57 -8.19 7.13 -20.99
N LYS A 58 -8.14 6.14 -20.09
CA LYS A 58 -8.42 6.35 -18.66
C LYS A 58 -7.34 7.23 -18.02
N THR A 59 -6.09 6.96 -18.35
CA THR A 59 -4.93 7.73 -17.89
C THR A 59 -4.99 9.16 -18.40
N GLN A 60 -5.35 9.35 -19.67
CA GLN A 60 -5.60 10.69 -20.21
C GLN A 60 -6.71 11.41 -19.42
N VAL A 61 -7.86 10.76 -19.20
CA VAL A 61 -8.98 11.34 -18.44
C VAL A 61 -8.55 11.73 -17.02
N ALA A 62 -7.76 10.92 -16.34
CA ALA A 62 -7.25 11.20 -15.00
C ALA A 62 -6.43 12.50 -14.95
N TRP A 63 -5.52 12.70 -15.90
CA TRP A 63 -4.74 13.93 -16.02
C TRP A 63 -5.61 15.16 -16.32
N HIS A 64 -6.62 15.02 -17.20
CA HIS A 64 -7.57 16.10 -17.47
C HIS A 64 -8.42 16.45 -16.25
N GLN A 65 -8.77 15.48 -15.41
CA GLN A 65 -9.47 15.72 -14.15
C GLN A 65 -8.59 16.47 -13.15
N ILE A 66 -7.31 16.10 -13.04
CA ILE A 66 -6.35 16.82 -12.20
C ILE A 66 -6.22 18.27 -12.66
N ASP A 67 -5.98 18.48 -13.95
CA ASP A 67 -5.83 19.81 -14.56
C ASP A 67 -7.08 20.68 -14.34
N SER A 68 -8.25 20.14 -14.69
CA SER A 68 -9.54 20.79 -14.47
C SER A 68 -9.80 21.08 -12.98
N GLY A 69 -9.41 20.17 -12.10
CA GLY A 69 -9.54 20.32 -10.67
C GLY A 69 -8.67 21.45 -10.12
N VAL A 70 -7.45 21.60 -10.63
CA VAL A 70 -6.56 22.73 -10.30
C VAL A 70 -7.17 24.05 -10.79
N GLU A 71 -7.59 24.13 -12.06
CA GLU A 71 -8.20 25.35 -12.62
C GLU A 71 -9.47 25.77 -11.86
N GLN A 72 -10.33 24.81 -11.52
CA GLN A 72 -11.61 25.04 -10.87
C GLN A 72 -11.50 25.13 -9.34
N HIS A 73 -10.30 24.99 -8.77
CA HIS A 73 -10.08 24.91 -7.33
C HIS A 73 -10.97 23.83 -6.67
N SER A 74 -11.07 22.66 -7.31
CA SER A 74 -11.83 21.50 -6.86
C SER A 74 -10.87 20.39 -6.38
N PRO A 75 -10.63 20.28 -5.06
CA PRO A 75 -9.83 19.19 -4.50
C PRO A 75 -10.37 17.80 -4.83
N GLN A 76 -11.69 17.67 -5.01
CA GLN A 76 -12.34 16.41 -5.33
C GLN A 76 -11.96 15.92 -6.73
N LEU A 77 -11.94 16.81 -7.73
CA LEU A 77 -11.52 16.44 -9.09
C LEU A 77 -10.04 16.01 -9.13
N VAL A 78 -9.18 16.72 -8.38
CA VAL A 78 -7.76 16.34 -8.24
C VAL A 78 -7.62 14.99 -7.56
N ALA A 79 -8.37 14.75 -6.48
CA ALA A 79 -8.37 13.48 -5.76
C ALA A 79 -8.84 12.32 -6.66
N GLU A 80 -9.86 12.54 -7.49
CA GLU A 80 -10.45 11.50 -8.33
C GLU A 80 -9.55 11.12 -9.51
N GLY A 81 -8.86 12.10 -10.09
CA GLY A 81 -7.82 11.83 -11.09
C GLY A 81 -6.62 11.10 -10.47
N ASN A 82 -6.13 11.55 -9.31
CA ASN A 82 -5.04 10.87 -8.61
C ASN A 82 -5.41 9.45 -8.18
N LYS A 83 -6.66 9.20 -7.77
CA LYS A 83 -7.15 7.85 -7.45
C LYS A 83 -7.11 6.91 -8.66
N GLN A 84 -7.37 7.42 -9.86
CA GLN A 84 -7.25 6.63 -11.09
C GLN A 84 -5.80 6.32 -11.44
N LEU A 85 -4.89 7.28 -11.28
CA LEU A 85 -3.46 7.02 -11.46
C LEU A 85 -2.95 6.00 -10.43
N LEU A 86 -3.39 6.09 -9.18
CA LEU A 86 -3.11 5.10 -8.13
C LEU A 86 -3.69 3.73 -8.47
N GLN A 87 -4.90 3.67 -9.04
CA GLN A 87 -5.50 2.41 -9.46
C GLN A 87 -4.67 1.74 -10.58
N ARG A 88 -4.21 2.53 -11.56
CA ARG A 88 -3.31 2.05 -12.61
C ARG A 88 -2.03 1.49 -12.01
N GLU A 89 -1.38 2.26 -11.15
CA GLU A 89 -0.16 1.83 -10.46
C GLU A 89 -0.37 0.46 -9.79
N GLN A 90 -1.39 0.36 -8.94
CA GLN A 90 -1.59 -0.79 -8.04
C GLN A 90 -2.15 -2.05 -8.73
N LEU A 91 -2.92 -1.89 -9.80
CA LEU A 91 -3.68 -2.99 -10.44
C LEU A 91 -3.20 -3.34 -11.86
N GLU A 92 -2.35 -2.51 -12.46
CA GLU A 92 -1.83 -2.72 -13.82
C GLU A 92 -0.31 -2.72 -13.87
N ILE A 93 0.37 -1.85 -13.12
CA ILE A 93 1.83 -1.70 -13.19
C ILE A 93 2.56 -2.68 -12.28
N ILE A 94 2.17 -2.80 -11.01
CA ILE A 94 2.93 -3.62 -10.03
C ILE A 94 2.19 -4.89 -9.60
N ASP A 95 1.07 -5.23 -10.24
CA ASP A 95 0.25 -6.35 -9.76
C ASP A 95 0.93 -7.71 -9.99
N ASP A 96 1.58 -7.88 -11.14
CA ASP A 96 2.34 -9.08 -11.48
C ASP A 96 3.56 -9.26 -10.58
N ASP A 97 4.24 -8.18 -10.19
CA ASP A 97 5.34 -8.25 -9.22
C ASP A 97 4.89 -8.84 -7.86
N TYR A 98 3.69 -8.46 -7.38
CA TYR A 98 3.15 -9.05 -6.16
C TYR A 98 2.79 -10.53 -6.32
N ASP A 99 2.22 -10.91 -7.47
CA ASP A 99 1.95 -12.31 -7.80
C ASP A 99 3.25 -13.13 -7.87
N GLU A 100 4.31 -12.59 -8.47
CA GLU A 100 5.64 -13.21 -8.54
C GLU A 100 6.28 -13.35 -7.15
N MET A 101 6.18 -12.33 -6.29
CA MET A 101 6.67 -12.42 -4.91
C MET A 101 5.91 -13.49 -4.12
N ARG A 102 4.58 -13.54 -4.23
CA ARG A 102 3.74 -14.50 -3.48
C ARG A 102 3.96 -15.93 -3.97
N SER A 103 4.14 -16.12 -5.28
CA SER A 103 4.36 -17.43 -5.91
C SER A 103 5.80 -17.93 -5.84
N HIS A 104 6.74 -17.11 -5.34
CA HIS A 104 8.15 -17.51 -5.18
C HIS A 104 8.27 -18.80 -4.35
N PRO A 105 8.98 -19.84 -4.83
CA PRO A 105 8.96 -21.16 -4.21
C PRO A 105 9.43 -21.13 -2.75
N VAL A 106 8.74 -21.91 -1.89
CA VAL A 106 9.09 -22.16 -0.48
C VAL A 106 8.87 -20.97 0.47
N THR A 107 9.20 -19.75 0.07
CA THR A 107 9.25 -18.55 0.93
C THR A 107 8.19 -17.50 0.58
N GLY A 108 7.61 -17.52 -0.64
CA GLY A 108 6.67 -16.51 -1.17
C GLY A 108 5.51 -16.14 -0.25
N GLU A 109 4.65 -17.11 0.07
CA GLU A 109 3.50 -16.88 0.96
C GLU A 109 3.92 -16.42 2.35
N ALA A 110 5.00 -16.98 2.90
CA ALA A 110 5.46 -16.62 4.24
C ALA A 110 6.01 -15.18 4.26
N MET A 111 6.76 -14.80 3.22
CA MET A 111 7.35 -13.48 3.12
C MET A 111 6.28 -12.40 2.92
N THR A 112 5.35 -12.61 2.00
CA THR A 112 4.24 -11.69 1.74
C THR A 112 3.31 -11.55 2.96
N TRP A 113 3.10 -12.62 3.72
CA TRP A 113 2.37 -12.55 4.99
C TRP A 113 3.10 -11.74 6.07
N ILE A 114 4.44 -11.89 6.20
CA ILE A 114 5.23 -11.02 7.09
C ILE A 114 5.09 -9.57 6.68
N LEU A 115 5.27 -9.27 5.39
CA LEU A 115 5.13 -7.92 4.85
C LEU A 115 3.76 -7.32 5.16
N THR A 116 2.71 -8.11 5.06
CA THR A 116 1.34 -7.69 5.42
C THR A 116 1.24 -7.35 6.91
N THR A 117 1.87 -8.15 7.76
CA THR A 117 1.81 -7.98 9.22
C THR A 117 2.59 -6.74 9.71
N VAL A 118 3.68 -6.40 9.03
CA VAL A 118 4.70 -5.46 9.54
C VAL A 118 4.83 -4.20 8.69
N GLY A 119 4.32 -4.24 7.46
CA GLY A 119 4.26 -3.12 6.56
C GLY A 119 3.37 -2.04 7.15
N THR A 120 3.93 -0.85 7.31
CA THR A 120 3.19 0.35 7.68
C THR A 120 3.27 1.33 6.52
N PRO A 121 2.15 1.93 6.09
CA PRO A 121 2.20 3.02 5.13
C PRO A 121 3.12 4.15 5.63
N SER A 122 3.74 4.88 4.71
CA SER A 122 4.56 6.06 5.06
C SER A 122 3.73 7.33 5.27
N ILE A 123 2.41 7.22 5.25
CA ILE A 123 1.47 8.32 5.44
C ILE A 123 1.14 8.42 6.94
N PRO A 124 1.27 9.60 7.58
CA PRO A 124 0.83 9.80 8.95
C PRO A 124 -0.62 9.36 9.16
N GLU A 125 -0.89 8.77 10.32
CA GLU A 125 -2.21 8.24 10.73
C GLU A 125 -2.75 7.05 9.90
N ALA A 126 -2.09 6.67 8.81
CA ALA A 126 -2.41 5.43 8.10
C ALA A 126 -1.90 4.21 8.89
N GLN A 127 -2.70 3.16 8.92
CA GLN A 127 -2.50 2.01 9.78
C GLN A 127 -1.92 0.81 9.02
N ALA A 128 -1.28 -0.09 9.74
CA ALA A 128 -0.85 -1.38 9.20
C ALA A 128 -2.07 -2.25 8.87
N TYR A 129 -1.91 -3.20 7.94
CA TYR A 129 -2.98 -4.11 7.55
C TYR A 129 -3.68 -4.80 8.73
N PRO A 130 -3.00 -5.45 9.70
CA PRO A 130 -3.67 -6.14 10.80
C PRO A 130 -4.38 -5.19 11.79
N GLU A 131 -4.10 -3.88 11.77
CA GLU A 131 -4.81 -2.92 12.61
C GLU A 131 -6.19 -2.56 12.01
N VAL A 132 -6.30 -2.61 10.67
CA VAL A 132 -7.55 -2.35 9.93
C VAL A 132 -8.35 -3.63 9.71
N PHE A 133 -7.65 -4.74 9.43
CA PHE A 133 -8.23 -6.04 9.11
C PHE A 133 -7.57 -7.16 9.95
N PRO A 134 -7.83 -7.20 11.27
CA PRO A 134 -7.33 -8.28 12.12
C PRO A 134 -8.05 -9.59 11.80
N THR A 135 -7.37 -10.72 12.00
CA THR A 135 -8.05 -12.02 12.09
C THR A 135 -8.82 -12.08 13.41
N GLU A 136 -10.12 -12.33 13.31
CA GLU A 136 -11.04 -12.42 14.44
C GLU A 136 -11.56 -13.85 14.65
N PHE A 137 -11.73 -14.25 15.91
CA PHE A 137 -12.38 -15.50 16.29
C PHE A 137 -13.50 -15.23 17.27
N SER A 138 -14.70 -15.72 16.95
CA SER A 138 -15.83 -15.67 17.88
C SER A 138 -16.09 -17.03 18.52
N VAL A 139 -16.23 -17.04 19.85
CA VAL A 139 -16.52 -18.24 20.63
C VAL A 139 -17.81 -18.02 21.42
N ASP A 140 -18.81 -18.88 21.17
CA ASP A 140 -20.01 -18.97 21.99
C ASP A 140 -19.66 -19.58 23.35
N ASN A 141 -19.68 -18.73 24.37
CA ASN A 141 -19.35 -19.09 25.74
C ASN A 141 -20.59 -19.23 26.62
N SER A 142 -21.81 -19.23 26.03
CA SER A 142 -23.11 -19.29 26.73
C SER A 142 -23.26 -20.43 27.73
N ARG A 143 -22.48 -21.50 27.56
CA ARG A 143 -22.37 -22.61 28.52
C ARG A 143 -21.80 -22.21 29.88
N TYR A 144 -20.96 -21.17 29.93
CA TYR A 144 -20.25 -20.70 31.13
C TYR A 144 -20.64 -19.26 31.50
N ILE A 145 -20.78 -18.38 30.50
CA ILE A 145 -21.18 -16.97 30.64
C ILE A 145 -22.12 -16.65 29.46
N PRO A 146 -23.34 -16.13 29.69
CA PRO A 146 -24.20 -15.71 28.59
C PRO A 146 -23.49 -14.69 27.69
N GLY A 147 -23.53 -14.92 26.38
CA GLY A 147 -22.94 -14.01 25.39
C GLY A 147 -21.88 -14.66 24.51
N GLU A 148 -21.37 -13.86 23.57
CA GLU A 148 -20.30 -14.22 22.64
C GLU A 148 -19.00 -13.53 23.07
N THR A 149 -17.87 -14.21 22.88
CA THR A 149 -16.54 -13.61 23.09
C THR A 149 -15.82 -13.55 21.76
N THR A 150 -15.46 -12.35 21.32
CA THR A 150 -14.65 -12.11 20.13
C THR A 150 -13.20 -11.88 20.55
N ILE A 151 -12.29 -12.56 19.86
CA ILE A 151 -10.84 -12.43 20.06
C ILE A 151 -10.27 -11.88 18.76
N GLU A 152 -9.78 -10.65 18.81
CA GLU A 152 -9.00 -10.07 17.71
C GLU A 152 -7.53 -10.44 17.92
N THR A 153 -6.90 -10.93 16.85
CA THR A 153 -5.49 -11.32 16.89
C THR A 153 -4.62 -10.28 16.19
N PRO A 154 -3.31 -10.21 16.50
CA PRO A 154 -2.36 -9.33 15.82
C PRO A 154 -2.03 -9.76 14.38
N PHE A 155 -2.74 -10.75 13.84
CA PHE A 155 -2.47 -11.33 12.54
C PHE A 155 -3.41 -10.77 11.47
N PRO A 156 -2.92 -10.54 10.24
CA PRO A 156 -3.75 -9.98 9.18
C PRO A 156 -4.76 -11.00 8.67
N ASP A 157 -6.02 -10.58 8.51
CA ASP A 157 -7.03 -11.29 7.71
C ASP A 157 -6.89 -10.90 6.24
N GLY A 158 -5.85 -11.43 5.61
CA GLY A 158 -5.52 -11.19 4.20
C GLY A 158 -4.02 -11.11 3.94
N ASN A 159 -3.67 -10.72 2.71
CA ASN A 159 -2.30 -10.59 2.28
C ASN A 159 -2.14 -9.41 1.30
N ILE A 160 -1.21 -8.49 1.56
CA ILE A 160 -0.94 -7.32 0.72
C ILE A 160 -0.47 -7.69 -0.70
N ALA A 161 0.02 -8.92 -0.91
CA ALA A 161 0.30 -9.41 -2.25
C ALA A 161 -0.96 -9.80 -3.03
N ASP A 162 -2.10 -10.04 -2.36
CA ASP A 162 -3.38 -10.15 -3.01
C ASP A 162 -3.88 -8.78 -3.46
N ARG A 163 -4.24 -8.69 -4.74
CA ARG A 163 -4.76 -7.48 -5.38
C ARG A 163 -5.96 -6.88 -4.64
N HIS A 164 -6.91 -7.71 -4.20
CA HIS A 164 -8.14 -7.22 -3.59
C HIS A 164 -7.87 -6.69 -2.18
N ASP A 165 -7.13 -7.44 -1.38
CA ASP A 165 -6.74 -7.06 -0.02
C ASP A 165 -5.91 -5.78 -0.02
N ARG A 166 -4.94 -5.66 -0.93
CA ARG A 166 -4.12 -4.45 -1.10
C ARG A 166 -4.97 -3.24 -1.45
N TRP A 167 -5.86 -3.37 -2.43
CA TRP A 167 -6.74 -2.27 -2.82
C TRP A 167 -7.72 -1.89 -1.71
N LYS A 168 -8.20 -2.87 -0.93
CA LYS A 168 -9.05 -2.63 0.23
C LYS A 168 -8.34 -1.77 1.27
N LEU A 169 -7.11 -2.13 1.68
CA LEU A 169 -6.31 -1.32 2.61
C LEU A 169 -6.10 0.11 2.09
N ILE A 170 -5.72 0.24 0.81
CA ILE A 170 -5.49 1.55 0.21
C ILE A 170 -6.77 2.39 0.26
N THR A 171 -7.92 1.83 -0.09
CA THR A 171 -9.16 2.60 -0.22
C THR A 171 -9.88 2.86 1.10
N GLU A 172 -9.73 1.98 2.09
CA GLU A 172 -10.39 2.10 3.39
C GLU A 172 -9.53 2.83 4.44
N ASP A 173 -8.20 2.89 4.27
CA ASP A 173 -7.28 3.52 5.24
C ASP A 173 -6.31 4.53 4.58
N THR A 174 -5.41 4.07 3.72
CA THR A 174 -4.23 4.87 3.34
C THR A 174 -4.58 6.08 2.46
N LEU A 175 -5.46 5.93 1.48
CA LEU A 175 -5.89 7.02 0.60
C LEU A 175 -6.70 8.08 1.37
N PRO A 176 -7.71 7.72 2.19
CA PRO A 176 -8.37 8.68 3.08
C PRO A 176 -7.40 9.43 4.00
N ALA A 177 -6.47 8.74 4.66
CA ALA A 177 -5.46 9.38 5.52
C ALA A 177 -4.60 10.39 4.74
N TYR A 178 -4.19 10.03 3.52
CA TYR A 178 -3.42 10.94 2.66
C TYR A 178 -4.23 12.17 2.23
N GLN A 179 -5.52 11.97 1.88
CA GLN A 179 -6.41 13.07 1.52
C GLN A 179 -6.65 14.03 2.70
N GLU A 180 -6.82 13.48 3.91
CA GLU A 180 -6.93 14.28 5.12
C GLU A 180 -5.63 15.03 5.42
N LEU A 181 -4.46 14.41 5.22
CA LEU A 181 -3.17 15.07 5.37
C LEU A 181 -3.01 16.25 4.41
N LEU A 182 -3.42 16.10 3.15
CA LEU A 182 -3.40 17.18 2.16
C LEU A 182 -4.34 18.33 2.56
N ALA A 183 -5.49 18.03 3.14
CA ALA A 183 -6.48 19.02 3.54
C ALA A 183 -6.08 19.76 4.84
N SER A 184 -5.55 19.03 5.81
CA SER A 184 -5.28 19.54 7.16
C SER A 184 -3.85 20.07 7.33
N ASN A 185 -2.86 19.46 6.68
CA ASN A 185 -1.44 19.73 6.90
C ASN A 185 -0.62 19.68 5.58
N PRO A 186 -0.91 20.55 4.59
CA PRO A 186 -0.28 20.49 3.27
C PRO A 186 1.24 20.73 3.28
N GLU A 187 1.77 21.48 4.26
CA GLU A 187 3.22 21.62 4.45
C GLU A 187 3.90 20.29 4.82
N VAL A 188 3.26 19.49 5.69
CA VAL A 188 3.76 18.18 6.09
C VAL A 188 3.69 17.22 4.92
N ALA A 189 2.59 17.22 4.16
CA ALA A 189 2.47 16.45 2.93
C ALA A 189 3.61 16.77 1.94
N ARG A 190 3.90 18.06 1.71
CA ARG A 190 5.01 18.50 0.85
C ARG A 190 6.38 18.02 1.33
N GLN A 191 6.62 18.01 2.65
CA GLN A 191 7.87 17.50 3.21
C GLN A 191 8.02 16.00 3.00
N ILE A 192 6.96 15.23 3.18
CA ILE A 192 6.96 13.77 2.95
C ILE A 192 7.22 13.48 1.47
N ILE A 193 6.49 14.14 0.57
CA ILE A 193 6.64 13.96 -0.88
C ILE A 193 8.04 14.37 -1.36
N GLY A 194 8.57 15.48 -0.85
CA GLY A 194 9.89 16.01 -1.20
C GLY A 194 11.06 15.40 -0.42
N SER A 195 10.81 14.43 0.47
CA SER A 195 11.87 13.79 1.24
C SER A 195 12.73 12.87 0.38
N ASP A 196 13.99 12.71 0.78
CA ASP A 196 14.97 11.92 0.05
C ASP A 196 14.57 10.43 0.00
N PHE A 197 14.61 9.87 -1.20
CA PHE A 197 14.17 8.51 -1.48
C PHE A 197 15.06 7.45 -0.79
N ASP A 198 16.37 7.67 -0.73
CA ASP A 198 17.31 6.72 -0.11
C ASP A 198 17.05 6.64 1.40
N SER A 199 16.76 7.79 2.02
CA SER A 199 16.41 7.88 3.43
C SER A 199 15.13 7.09 3.75
N ARG A 200 14.12 7.14 2.86
CA ARG A 200 12.87 6.39 3.00
C ARG A 200 13.07 4.87 2.84
N ILE A 201 13.97 4.45 1.96
CA ILE A 201 14.29 3.03 1.78
C ILE A 201 14.98 2.46 3.02
N GLU A 202 15.94 3.19 3.61
CA GLU A 202 16.65 2.73 4.82
C GLU A 202 15.70 2.49 6.01
N ASP A 203 14.73 3.39 6.22
CA ASP A 203 13.71 3.29 7.27
C ASP A 203 12.71 2.14 7.05
N GLN A 204 12.59 1.66 5.81
CA GLN A 204 11.67 0.59 5.41
C GLN A 204 12.37 -0.78 5.33
N ARG A 205 13.68 -0.89 5.58
CA ARG A 205 14.38 -2.17 5.55
C ARG A 205 13.82 -3.13 6.61
N LEU A 206 13.47 -4.34 6.17
CA LEU A 206 12.95 -5.41 7.01
C LEU A 206 13.87 -5.78 8.18
N SER A 207 15.19 -5.66 7.98
CA SER A 207 16.18 -5.87 9.04
C SER A 207 15.97 -4.95 10.24
N ASN A 208 15.54 -3.71 9.99
CA ASN A 208 15.31 -2.69 11.01
C ASN A 208 13.94 -2.86 11.71
N ARG A 209 13.04 -3.65 11.12
CA ARG A 209 11.65 -3.81 11.58
C ARG A 209 11.37 -5.19 12.20
N SER A 210 12.27 -6.16 12.05
CA SER A 210 12.12 -7.55 12.54
C SER A 210 11.79 -7.65 14.04
N GLY A 211 12.30 -6.74 14.87
CA GLY A 211 11.97 -6.67 16.30
C GLY A 211 10.53 -6.24 16.61
N GLN A 212 9.96 -5.34 15.81
CA GLN A 212 8.57 -4.88 15.96
C GLN A 212 7.56 -5.98 15.65
N VAL A 213 7.91 -6.88 14.72
CA VAL A 213 7.10 -8.04 14.33
C VAL A 213 6.84 -8.94 15.53
N ILE A 214 7.89 -9.28 16.27
CA ILE A 214 7.79 -10.18 17.42
C ILE A 214 7.02 -9.51 18.56
N ASP A 215 7.21 -8.21 18.76
CA ASP A 215 6.52 -7.46 19.81
C ASP A 215 5.00 -7.41 19.57
N ARG A 216 4.56 -7.09 18.34
CA ARG A 216 3.13 -7.10 17.98
C ARG A 216 2.47 -8.46 18.17
N MET A 217 3.15 -9.53 17.74
CA MET A 217 2.62 -10.90 17.85
C MET A 217 2.29 -11.32 19.29
N ILE A 218 2.96 -10.69 20.27
CA ILE A 218 2.81 -11.01 21.69
C ILE A 218 1.83 -10.04 22.38
N ASN A 219 1.86 -8.76 22.01
CA ASN A 219 1.21 -7.71 22.81
C ASN A 219 -0.16 -7.27 22.29
N ASP A 220 -0.47 -7.43 20.99
CA ASP A 220 -1.63 -6.76 20.37
C ASP A 220 -2.88 -7.65 20.28
N TRP A 221 -3.08 -8.55 21.25
CA TRP A 221 -4.31 -9.35 21.37
C TRP A 221 -5.40 -8.55 22.07
N LYS A 222 -6.60 -8.48 21.46
CA LYS A 222 -7.79 -7.85 22.08
C LYS A 222 -8.87 -8.89 22.30
N VAL A 223 -9.54 -8.80 23.44
CA VAL A 223 -10.63 -9.70 23.83
C VAL A 223 -11.84 -8.86 24.21
N GLU A 224 -12.93 -9.03 23.47
CA GLU A 224 -14.20 -8.35 23.71
C GLU A 224 -15.29 -9.36 24.03
N HIS A 225 -16.16 -9.02 24.99
CA HIS A 225 -17.29 -9.85 25.37
C HIS A 225 -18.59 -9.07 25.20
N GLN A 226 -19.50 -9.61 24.38
CA GLN A 226 -20.82 -9.06 24.16
C GLN A 226 -21.86 -9.92 24.88
N TRP A 227 -22.67 -9.29 25.73
CA TRP A 227 -23.69 -9.89 26.60
C TRP A 227 -25.04 -10.10 25.89
#